data_AF-F8MYX9-F1
#
_entry.id   AF-F8MYX9-F1
#
_cell.length_a   1.000
_cell.length_b   1.000
_cell.length_c   1.000
_cell.angle_alpha   90.00
_cell.angle_beta   90.00
_cell.angle_gamma   90.00
#
_symmetry.space_group_name_H-M   'P 1'
#
loop_
_entity.id
_entity.type
_entity.pdbx_description
1 polymer ?
#
loop_
_entity_poly.entity_id
_entity_poly.type
_entity_poly.pdbx_seq_one_letter_code
_entity_poly.pdbx_strand_id
1 'polypeptide(L)'
;MSRIQNQPNTVWIRNGNAYSPIETIEIVGRLGTFKANMFPAKVFCSAVSAGCIAAFASGATLVAINIPWMAENTPGLVKTLSSILFPCALVMIFMSGADLFTGSTMLTGVACLQGRIPWHKMLLHWFICFWGNFAGCLFVMAIIFGYGGLFTDPAQVKVIQNLVYNKQVVPEWHQIFIRAIGCNWLVCLAAYLGLAGRDLMSRAMGMWWPVFCFAILGLDHVVVNMFYIPFGIWHHTPGVTVGLYIWKGIIPSLLGNVIGGGGFCGMFYYFMYLHNQDPVPIDGIYFPADLAKLEEGGALPQYESDEYVVTTQEQKKQ
;
A
#
# COMPACT_ATOMS: atom_id res chain seq x y z
N MET A 1 4.48 10.60 -39.00
CA MET A 1 5.71 9.82 -39.27
C MET A 1 7.00 10.60 -39.55
N SER A 2 7.07 11.94 -39.63
CA SER A 2 8.32 12.61 -40.10
C SER A 2 8.95 13.70 -39.21
N ARG A 3 8.49 13.93 -37.98
CA ARG A 3 9.07 15.00 -37.12
C ARG A 3 9.89 14.55 -35.91
N ILE A 4 9.90 13.27 -35.56
CA ILE A 4 10.52 12.80 -34.30
C ILE A 4 11.82 12.01 -34.53
N GLN A 5 12.06 11.49 -35.74
CA GLN A 5 13.23 10.65 -36.05
C GLN A 5 14.60 11.36 -36.09
N ASN A 6 14.67 12.69 -35.92
CA ASN A 6 15.90 13.47 -36.11
C ASN A 6 16.41 14.18 -34.84
N GLN A 7 16.14 13.64 -33.65
CA GLN A 7 16.76 14.13 -32.41
C GLN A 7 18.02 13.28 -32.14
N PRO A 8 19.25 13.83 -32.28
CA PRO A 8 20.50 13.06 -32.23
C PRO A 8 20.82 12.45 -30.85
N ASN A 9 20.01 12.73 -29.82
CA ASN A 9 20.24 12.33 -28.43
C ASN A 9 19.12 11.43 -27.87
N THR A 10 18.30 10.80 -28.71
CA THR A 10 17.21 9.92 -28.26
C THR A 10 17.65 8.46 -28.23
N VAL A 11 17.59 7.83 -27.06
CA VAL A 11 17.85 6.39 -26.89
C VAL A 11 16.54 5.67 -26.60
N TRP A 12 16.21 4.69 -27.44
CA TRP A 12 15.03 3.84 -27.25
C TRP A 12 15.36 2.75 -26.22
N ILE A 13 14.75 2.85 -25.05
CA ILE A 13 14.83 1.81 -24.02
C ILE A 13 13.54 1.01 -24.12
N ARG A 14 13.63 -0.21 -24.65
CA ARG A 14 12.54 -1.18 -24.53
C ARG A 14 12.47 -1.57 -23.06
N ASN A 15 11.49 -1.05 -22.33
CA ASN A 15 11.15 -1.67 -21.05
C ASN A 15 10.83 -3.14 -21.36
N GLY A 16 11.31 -4.07 -20.53
CA GLY A 16 10.85 -5.46 -20.62
C GLY A 16 9.31 -5.51 -20.58
N ASN A 17 8.70 -6.67 -20.79
CA ASN A 17 7.22 -6.83 -20.86
C ASN A 17 6.36 -6.13 -19.76
N ALA A 18 6.94 -5.57 -18.70
CA ALA A 18 6.28 -4.75 -17.68
C ALA A 18 5.87 -3.36 -18.19
N TYR A 19 4.86 -2.77 -17.53
CA TYR A 19 4.54 -1.37 -17.72
C TYR A 19 5.63 -0.47 -17.17
N SER A 20 5.79 0.65 -17.83
CA SER A 20 6.78 1.66 -17.47
C SER A 20 6.29 2.53 -16.33
N PRO A 21 7.15 3.43 -15.81
CA PRO A 21 6.75 4.30 -14.72
C PRO A 21 5.51 5.18 -15.01
N ILE A 22 5.44 5.83 -16.18
CA ILE A 22 4.28 6.68 -16.53
C ILE A 22 3.00 5.87 -16.73
N GLU A 23 3.08 4.70 -17.38
CA GLU A 23 1.95 3.79 -17.57
C GLU A 23 1.45 3.27 -16.22
N THR A 24 2.36 2.90 -15.33
CA THR A 24 2.03 2.35 -14.02
C THR A 24 1.29 3.38 -13.17
N ILE A 25 1.76 4.63 -13.11
CA ILE A 25 1.07 5.68 -12.35
C ILE A 25 -0.27 6.08 -12.99
N GLU A 26 -0.39 5.98 -14.31
CA GLU A 26 -1.66 6.16 -15.00
C GLU A 26 -2.66 5.04 -14.65
N ILE A 27 -2.21 3.77 -14.61
CA ILE A 27 -3.01 2.64 -14.15
C ILE A 27 -3.46 2.84 -12.69
N VAL A 28 -2.57 3.33 -11.81
CA VAL A 28 -2.88 3.69 -10.42
C VAL A 28 -4.04 4.69 -10.38
N GLY A 29 -4.00 5.74 -11.21
CA GLY A 29 -5.04 6.75 -11.30
C GLY A 29 -6.38 6.22 -11.83
N ARG A 30 -6.35 5.35 -12.85
CA ARG A 30 -7.56 4.68 -13.38
C ARG A 30 -8.21 3.80 -12.32
N LEU A 31 -7.42 2.97 -11.63
CA LEU A 31 -7.89 2.09 -10.57
C LEU A 31 -8.45 2.88 -9.37
N GLY A 32 -7.80 3.98 -9.00
CA GLY A 32 -8.30 4.90 -7.98
C GLY A 32 -9.64 5.53 -8.35
N THR A 33 -9.81 5.93 -9.61
CA THR A 33 -11.08 6.47 -10.12
C THR A 33 -12.19 5.44 -10.06
N PHE A 34 -11.92 4.19 -10.44
CA PHE A 34 -12.87 3.09 -10.33
C PHE A 34 -13.29 2.84 -8.88
N LYS A 35 -12.32 2.64 -7.97
CA LYS A 35 -12.56 2.33 -6.56
C LYS A 35 -13.33 3.43 -5.83
N ALA A 36 -13.03 4.71 -6.12
CA ALA A 36 -13.73 5.84 -5.50
C ALA A 36 -15.18 6.01 -5.97
N ASN A 37 -15.56 5.44 -7.13
CA ASN A 37 -16.92 5.50 -7.67
C ASN A 37 -17.75 4.23 -7.40
N MET A 38 -17.18 3.23 -6.72
CA MET A 38 -17.93 2.06 -6.31
C MET A 38 -19.02 2.38 -5.30
N PHE A 39 -20.10 1.59 -5.31
CA PHE A 39 -21.16 1.69 -4.31
C PHE A 39 -20.59 1.50 -2.89
N PRO A 40 -20.91 2.38 -1.91
CA PRO A 40 -20.32 2.34 -0.57
C PRO A 40 -20.37 0.98 0.14
N ALA A 41 -21.46 0.23 0.00
CA ALA A 41 -21.55 -1.10 0.63
C ALA A 41 -20.59 -2.11 0.00
N LYS A 42 -20.31 -2.02 -1.32
CA LYS A 42 -19.30 -2.86 -1.97
C LYS A 42 -17.90 -2.53 -1.47
N VAL A 43 -17.60 -1.24 -1.31
CA VAL A 43 -16.33 -0.78 -0.72
C VAL A 43 -16.18 -1.31 0.70
N PHE A 44 -17.24 -1.24 1.51
CA PHE A 44 -17.22 -1.74 2.88
C PHE A 44 -16.97 -3.27 2.93
N CYS A 45 -17.72 -4.07 2.17
CA CYS A 45 -17.53 -5.54 2.16
C CYS A 45 -16.13 -5.93 1.63
N SER A 46 -15.66 -5.25 0.59
CA SER A 46 -14.31 -5.40 0.05
C SER A 46 -13.24 -5.05 1.10
N ALA A 47 -13.44 -3.98 1.86
CA ALA A 47 -12.54 -3.57 2.92
C ALA A 47 -12.57 -4.51 4.14
N VAL A 48 -13.73 -5.07 4.49
CA VAL A 48 -13.81 -6.13 5.51
C VAL A 48 -12.98 -7.34 5.08
N SER A 49 -13.10 -7.77 3.82
CA SER A 49 -12.28 -8.85 3.28
C SER A 49 -10.79 -8.54 3.37
N ALA A 50 -10.36 -7.33 3.00
CA ALA A 50 -8.96 -6.93 3.14
C ALA A 50 -8.46 -6.95 4.59
N GLY A 51 -9.30 -6.49 5.54
CA GLY A 51 -9.01 -6.55 6.97
C GLY A 51 -8.84 -7.99 7.48
N CYS A 52 -9.70 -8.91 7.04
CA CYS A 52 -9.60 -10.33 7.37
C CYS A 52 -8.29 -10.95 6.83
N ILE A 53 -7.96 -10.70 5.56
CA ILE A 53 -6.74 -11.21 4.93
C ILE A 53 -5.49 -10.69 5.65
N ALA A 54 -5.46 -9.38 5.97
CA ALA A 54 -4.37 -8.79 6.73
C ALA A 54 -4.23 -9.41 8.13
N ALA A 55 -5.35 -9.68 8.81
CA ALA A 55 -5.36 -10.34 10.11
C ALA A 55 -4.86 -11.79 10.05
N PHE A 56 -5.27 -12.58 9.05
CA PHE A 56 -4.77 -13.95 8.87
C PHE A 56 -3.26 -13.98 8.63
N ALA A 57 -2.75 -13.10 7.77
CA ALA A 57 -1.31 -12.99 7.56
C ALA A 57 -0.56 -12.55 8.83
N SER A 58 -1.12 -11.61 9.60
CA SER A 58 -0.54 -11.19 10.89
C SER A 58 -0.49 -12.36 11.88
N GLY A 59 -1.56 -13.17 11.95
CA GLY A 59 -1.59 -14.39 12.75
C GLY A 59 -0.58 -15.43 12.32
N ALA A 60 -0.38 -15.63 11.00
CA ALA A 60 0.67 -16.52 10.49
C ALA A 60 2.07 -16.06 10.91
N THR A 61 2.33 -14.74 10.92
CA THR A 61 3.61 -14.21 11.40
C THR A 61 3.80 -14.35 12.92
N LEU A 62 2.73 -14.40 13.72
CA LEU A 62 2.81 -14.72 15.15
C LEU A 62 3.32 -16.13 15.40
N VAL A 63 2.91 -17.10 14.56
CA VAL A 63 3.41 -18.48 14.67
C VAL A 63 4.92 -18.52 14.42
N ALA A 64 5.40 -17.81 13.40
CA ALA A 64 6.82 -17.79 13.05
C ALA A 64 7.73 -17.20 14.14
N ILE A 65 7.21 -16.28 14.96
CA ILE A 65 7.95 -15.71 16.10
C ILE A 65 7.81 -16.52 17.39
N ASN A 66 6.90 -17.49 17.44
CA ASN A 66 6.63 -18.32 18.62
C ASN A 66 7.59 -19.53 18.73
N ILE A 67 8.89 -19.28 18.60
CA ILE A 67 9.95 -20.29 18.76
C ILE A 67 10.93 -19.77 19.81
N PRO A 68 10.71 -20.08 21.11
CA PRO A 68 11.45 -19.46 22.22
C PRO A 68 12.97 -19.55 22.08
N TRP A 69 13.48 -20.73 21.72
CA TRP A 69 14.91 -20.94 21.54
C TRP A 69 15.50 -20.02 20.45
N MET A 70 14.82 -19.84 19.31
CA MET A 70 15.31 -18.93 18.28
C MET A 70 15.10 -17.45 18.65
N ALA A 71 14.04 -17.11 19.40
CA ALA A 71 13.83 -15.75 19.87
C ALA A 71 14.98 -15.28 20.79
N GLU A 72 15.51 -16.19 21.61
CA GLU A 72 16.63 -15.92 22.51
C GLU A 72 17.99 -15.96 21.81
N ASN A 73 18.24 -16.96 20.97
CA ASN A 73 19.57 -17.22 20.42
C ASN A 73 19.80 -16.58 19.04
N THR A 74 18.74 -16.35 18.27
CA THR A 74 18.81 -15.85 16.88
C THR A 74 17.68 -14.84 16.54
N PRO A 75 17.52 -13.75 17.31
CA PRO A 75 16.39 -12.83 17.15
C PRO A 75 16.30 -12.20 15.74
N GLY A 76 17.44 -11.95 15.09
CA GLY A 76 17.48 -11.46 13.70
C GLY A 76 16.95 -12.47 12.67
N LEU A 77 17.17 -13.77 12.89
CA LEU A 77 16.67 -14.82 12.01
C LEU A 77 15.15 -14.97 12.16
N VAL A 78 14.65 -14.97 13.40
CA VAL A 78 13.19 -15.01 13.68
C VAL A 78 12.48 -13.82 13.04
N LYS A 79 13.06 -12.62 13.15
CA LYS A 79 12.51 -11.42 12.51
C LYS A 79 12.49 -11.55 10.99
N THR A 80 13.55 -12.09 10.39
CA THR A 80 13.62 -12.31 8.94
C THR A 80 12.57 -13.34 8.47
N LEU A 81 12.44 -14.47 9.16
CA LEU A 81 11.49 -15.53 8.82
C LEU A 81 10.02 -15.12 9.00
N SER A 82 9.70 -14.34 10.03
CA SER A 82 8.35 -13.78 10.16
C SER A 82 8.09 -12.71 9.09
N SER A 83 9.08 -11.88 8.77
CA SER A 83 8.93 -10.79 7.80
C SER A 83 8.80 -11.28 6.36
N ILE A 84 9.41 -12.41 5.99
CA ILE A 84 9.28 -12.96 4.63
C ILE A 84 7.89 -13.56 4.37
N LEU A 85 7.14 -13.95 5.40
CA LEU A 85 5.76 -14.46 5.26
C LEU A 85 4.73 -13.32 5.15
N PHE A 86 5.04 -12.15 5.71
CA PHE A 86 4.13 -11.02 5.79
C PHE A 86 3.62 -10.51 4.41
N PRO A 87 4.43 -10.47 3.33
CA PRO A 87 4.00 -10.03 2.00
C PRO A 87 2.80 -10.77 1.40
N CYS A 88 2.55 -12.02 1.81
CA CYS A 88 1.37 -12.78 1.39
C CYS A 88 0.07 -11.99 1.58
N ALA A 89 -0.01 -11.16 2.63
CA ALA A 89 -1.18 -10.31 2.90
C ALA A 89 -1.51 -9.40 1.73
N LEU A 90 -0.53 -8.59 1.30
CA LEU A 90 -0.75 -7.59 0.26
C LEU A 90 -0.99 -8.26 -1.10
N VAL A 91 -0.28 -9.35 -1.40
CA VAL A 91 -0.50 -10.12 -2.64
C VAL A 91 -1.94 -10.63 -2.70
N MET A 92 -2.44 -11.27 -1.65
CA MET A 92 -3.83 -11.77 -1.62
C MET A 92 -4.87 -10.64 -1.71
N ILE A 93 -4.65 -9.52 -1.01
CA ILE A 93 -5.53 -8.34 -1.06
C ILE A 93 -5.58 -7.78 -2.47
N PHE A 94 -4.42 -7.60 -3.11
CA PHE A 94 -4.33 -6.98 -4.42
C PHE A 94 -4.91 -7.88 -5.52
N MET A 95 -4.66 -9.19 -5.44
CA MET A 95 -5.17 -10.16 -6.42
C MET A 95 -6.66 -10.45 -6.28
N SER A 96 -7.20 -10.37 -5.07
CA SER A 96 -8.66 -10.45 -4.85
C SER A 96 -9.40 -9.17 -5.18
N GLY A 97 -8.69 -8.06 -5.44
CA GLY A 97 -9.29 -6.75 -5.69
C GLY A 97 -9.81 -6.04 -4.45
N ALA A 98 -9.54 -6.58 -3.26
CA ALA A 98 -10.03 -6.06 -1.99
C ALA A 98 -9.50 -4.63 -1.69
N ASP A 99 -10.24 -3.88 -0.87
CA ASP A 99 -9.95 -2.48 -0.58
C ASP A 99 -9.17 -2.33 0.74
N LEU A 100 -7.86 -2.07 0.62
CA LEU A 100 -7.01 -1.78 1.78
C LEU A 100 -6.78 -0.28 1.89
N PHE A 101 -7.13 0.29 3.04
CA PHE A 101 -7.02 1.73 3.33
C PHE A 101 -5.65 2.30 2.94
N THR A 102 -4.57 1.65 3.37
CA THR A 102 -3.19 2.13 3.16
C THR A 102 -2.86 2.25 1.67
N GLY A 103 -3.19 1.24 0.85
CA GLY A 103 -3.05 1.31 -0.61
C GLY A 103 -3.97 2.32 -1.28
N SER A 104 -5.21 2.45 -0.79
CA SER A 104 -6.18 3.42 -1.31
C SER A 104 -5.69 4.86 -1.18
N THR A 105 -4.84 5.19 -0.20
CA THR A 105 -4.27 6.54 -0.06
C THR A 105 -3.51 7.00 -1.33
N MET A 106 -2.74 6.10 -1.96
CA MET A 106 -2.08 6.38 -3.24
C MET A 106 -3.09 6.34 -4.40
N LEU A 107 -3.88 5.27 -4.52
CA LEU A 107 -4.77 5.04 -5.67
C LEU A 107 -5.73 6.22 -5.88
N THR A 108 -6.54 6.53 -4.86
CA THR A 108 -7.52 7.62 -4.96
C THR A 108 -6.85 9.00 -4.84
N GLY A 109 -5.68 9.09 -4.22
CA GLY A 109 -4.88 10.32 -4.17
C GLY A 109 -4.43 10.75 -5.56
N VAL A 110 -3.87 9.84 -6.35
CA VAL A 110 -3.48 10.09 -7.75
C VAL A 110 -4.70 10.42 -8.61
N ALA A 111 -5.80 9.68 -8.46
CA ALA A 111 -7.05 9.97 -9.18
C ALA A 111 -7.59 11.39 -8.88
N CYS A 112 -7.44 11.85 -7.63
CA CYS A 112 -7.80 13.22 -7.24
C CYS A 112 -6.85 14.25 -7.87
N LEU A 113 -5.54 13.99 -7.89
CA LEU A 113 -4.54 14.87 -8.52
C LEU A 113 -4.72 14.97 -10.04
N GLN A 114 -5.20 13.91 -10.69
CA GLN A 114 -5.59 13.93 -12.11
C GLN A 114 -6.91 14.68 -12.38
N GLY A 115 -7.63 15.10 -11.33
CA GLY A 115 -8.94 15.73 -11.45
C GLY A 115 -10.07 14.79 -11.87
N ARG A 116 -9.87 13.46 -11.80
CA ARG A 116 -10.86 12.45 -12.20
C ARG A 116 -11.91 12.18 -11.14
N ILE A 117 -11.59 12.47 -9.87
CA ILE A 117 -12.50 12.42 -8.74
C ILE A 117 -12.34 13.66 -7.86
N PRO A 118 -13.41 14.15 -7.23
CA PRO A 118 -13.29 15.21 -6.23
C PRO A 118 -12.74 14.67 -4.90
N TRP A 119 -12.05 15.53 -4.14
CA TRP A 119 -11.40 15.17 -2.87
C TRP A 119 -12.36 14.56 -1.82
N HIS A 120 -13.64 14.94 -1.82
CA HIS A 120 -14.61 14.38 -0.88
C HIS A 120 -14.94 12.90 -1.16
N LYS A 121 -14.93 12.45 -2.42
CA LYS A 121 -15.10 11.02 -2.76
C LYS A 121 -13.89 10.20 -2.29
N MET A 122 -12.69 10.76 -2.42
CA MET A 122 -11.47 10.17 -1.86
C MET A 122 -11.60 10.00 -0.34
N LEU A 123 -11.96 11.04 0.39
CA LEU A 123 -12.10 10.97 1.85
C LEU A 123 -13.21 10.00 2.29
N LEU A 124 -14.34 9.95 1.57
CA LEU A 124 -15.41 8.99 1.84
C LEU A 124 -14.93 7.55 1.63
N HIS A 125 -14.22 7.28 0.53
CA HIS A 125 -13.63 5.97 0.27
C HIS A 125 -12.63 5.60 1.38
N TRP A 126 -11.75 6.51 1.78
CA TRP A 126 -10.81 6.31 2.90
C TRP A 126 -11.51 5.97 4.21
N PHE A 127 -12.56 6.71 4.54
CA PHE A 127 -13.35 6.48 5.74
C PHE A 127 -13.97 5.08 5.75
N ILE A 128 -14.64 4.68 4.66
CA ILE A 128 -15.28 3.37 4.54
C ILE A 128 -14.22 2.25 4.60
N CYS A 129 -13.10 2.40 3.89
CA CYS A 129 -12.02 1.42 3.88
C CYS A 129 -11.39 1.24 5.26
N PHE A 130 -11.13 2.34 5.99
CA PHE A 130 -10.57 2.28 7.33
C PHE A 130 -11.46 1.46 8.28
N TRP A 131 -12.76 1.77 8.32
CA TRP A 131 -13.70 1.06 9.20
C TRP A 131 -14.01 -0.36 8.75
N GLY A 132 -14.04 -0.61 7.44
CA GLY A 132 -14.17 -1.96 6.90
C GLY A 132 -12.95 -2.83 7.27
N ASN A 133 -11.73 -2.31 7.07
CA ASN A 133 -10.51 -3.00 7.49
C ASN A 133 -10.53 -3.28 9.00
N PHE A 134 -10.91 -2.29 9.82
CA PHE A 134 -11.01 -2.45 11.27
C PHE A 134 -12.01 -3.55 11.65
N ALA A 135 -13.20 -3.55 11.05
CA ALA A 135 -14.23 -4.57 11.29
C ALA A 135 -13.74 -5.98 10.89
N GLY A 136 -13.05 -6.12 9.75
CA GLY A 136 -12.46 -7.40 9.32
C GLY A 136 -11.37 -7.88 10.27
N CYS A 137 -10.47 -6.99 10.71
CA CYS A 137 -9.44 -7.34 11.67
C CYS A 137 -10.02 -7.75 13.03
N LEU A 138 -11.03 -7.03 13.54
CA LEU A 138 -11.71 -7.38 14.79
C LEU A 138 -12.47 -8.69 14.69
N PHE A 139 -13.11 -8.98 13.55
CA PHE A 139 -13.79 -10.25 13.32
C PHE A 139 -12.81 -11.43 13.42
N VAL A 140 -11.69 -11.37 12.71
CA VAL A 140 -10.67 -12.43 12.77
C VAL A 140 -10.04 -12.50 14.16
N MET A 141 -9.71 -11.37 14.77
CA MET A 141 -9.12 -11.31 16.11
C MET A 141 -10.06 -11.91 17.18
N ALA A 142 -11.31 -11.44 17.27
CA ALA A 142 -12.21 -11.81 18.34
C ALA A 142 -12.85 -13.19 18.11
N ILE A 143 -13.39 -13.45 16.91
CA ILE A 143 -14.16 -14.66 16.64
C ILE A 143 -13.24 -15.83 16.32
N ILE A 144 -12.33 -15.65 15.36
CA ILE A 144 -11.48 -16.75 14.89
C ILE A 144 -10.35 -17.02 15.87
N PHE A 145 -9.63 -16.00 16.32
CA PHE A 145 -8.46 -16.18 17.19
C PHE A 145 -8.85 -16.26 18.67
N GLY A 146 -9.64 -15.30 19.16
CA GLY A 146 -10.08 -15.23 20.55
C GLY A 146 -10.99 -16.40 20.94
N TYR A 147 -12.23 -16.40 20.44
CA TYR A 147 -13.19 -17.46 20.75
C TYR A 147 -12.86 -18.81 20.10
N GLY A 148 -12.13 -18.81 18.98
CA GLY A 148 -11.63 -20.05 18.37
C GLY A 148 -10.43 -20.67 19.10
N GLY A 149 -9.90 -20.03 20.15
CA GLY A 149 -8.90 -20.61 21.03
C GLY A 149 -7.49 -20.70 20.46
N LEU A 150 -7.11 -19.80 19.54
CA LEU A 150 -5.73 -19.71 19.07
C LEU A 150 -4.89 -18.85 20.03
N PHE A 151 -3.62 -19.22 20.21
CA PHE A 151 -2.65 -18.52 21.08
C PHE A 151 -3.04 -18.43 22.56
N THR A 152 -3.64 -19.49 23.11
CA THR A 152 -4.02 -19.56 24.53
C THR A 152 -2.93 -20.08 25.45
N ASP A 153 -1.87 -20.68 24.91
CA ASP A 153 -0.74 -21.18 25.71
C ASP A 153 0.01 -20.01 26.39
N PRO A 154 0.41 -20.12 27.67
CA PRO A 154 1.09 -19.03 28.37
C PRO A 154 2.37 -18.52 27.69
N ALA A 155 3.12 -19.36 26.96
CA ALA A 155 4.30 -18.91 26.23
C ALA A 155 3.91 -18.09 24.99
N GLN A 156 2.87 -18.52 24.26
CA GLN A 156 2.30 -17.79 23.12
C GLN A 156 1.75 -16.42 23.52
N VAL A 157 1.01 -16.39 24.62
CA VAL A 157 0.47 -15.15 25.20
C VAL A 157 1.59 -14.16 25.51
N LYS A 158 2.69 -14.60 26.13
CA LYS A 158 3.85 -13.75 26.42
C LYS A 158 4.48 -13.15 25.17
N VAL A 159 4.55 -13.91 24.07
CA VAL A 159 5.09 -13.41 22.78
C VAL A 159 4.21 -12.27 22.25
N ILE A 160 2.88 -12.43 22.28
CA ILE A 160 1.93 -11.40 21.86
C ILE A 160 2.05 -10.17 22.76
N GLN A 161 2.08 -10.36 24.08
CA GLN A 161 2.21 -9.27 25.04
C GLN A 161 3.51 -8.48 24.80
N ASN A 162 4.63 -9.17 24.60
CA ASN A 162 5.91 -8.54 24.32
C ASN A 162 5.89 -7.76 22.99
N LEU A 163 5.32 -8.33 21.93
CA LEU A 163 5.19 -7.65 20.64
C LEU A 163 4.37 -6.36 20.76
N VAL A 164 3.22 -6.42 21.44
CA VAL A 164 2.30 -5.28 21.59
C VAL A 164 2.90 -4.22 22.51
N TYR A 165 3.56 -4.62 23.59
CA TYR A 165 4.27 -3.71 24.50
C TYR A 165 5.35 -2.92 23.76
N ASN A 166 6.18 -3.60 22.95
CA ASN A 166 7.23 -2.96 22.15
C ASN A 166 6.70 -2.11 20.97
N LYS A 167 5.43 -2.28 20.59
CA LYS A 167 4.78 -1.47 19.56
C LYS A 167 4.05 -0.23 20.11
N GLN A 168 3.58 -0.25 21.35
CA GLN A 168 2.68 0.79 21.87
C GLN A 168 3.22 1.50 23.11
N VAL A 169 3.85 0.75 24.02
CA VAL A 169 4.31 1.30 25.29
C VAL A 169 5.70 1.90 25.12
N VAL A 170 6.64 1.12 24.58
CA VAL A 170 8.06 1.51 24.44
C VAL A 170 8.31 2.74 23.55
N PRO A 171 7.84 2.79 22.29
CA PRO A 171 8.18 3.89 21.38
C PRO A 171 7.45 5.17 21.76
N GLU A 172 8.04 6.32 21.47
CA GLU A 172 7.37 7.63 21.63
C GLU A 172 6.33 7.89 20.52
N TRP A 173 5.39 8.79 20.76
CA TRP A 173 4.32 9.11 19.79
C TRP A 173 4.87 9.50 18.40
N HIS A 174 5.90 10.35 18.37
CA HIS A 174 6.54 10.80 17.14
C HIS A 174 7.27 9.65 16.41
N GLN A 175 7.79 8.66 17.14
CA GLN A 175 8.46 7.51 16.55
C GLN A 175 7.47 6.65 15.77
N ILE A 176 6.27 6.41 16.34
CA ILE A 176 5.19 5.67 15.66
C ILE A 176 4.76 6.44 14.41
N PHE A 177 4.59 7.76 14.51
CA PHE A 177 4.23 8.61 13.38
C PHE A 177 5.25 8.53 12.23
N ILE A 178 6.54 8.71 12.51
CA ILE A 178 7.61 8.68 11.49
C ILE A 178 7.75 7.28 10.89
N ARG A 179 7.69 6.22 11.72
CA ARG A 179 7.70 4.83 11.23
C ARG A 179 6.52 4.56 10.30
N ALA A 180 5.35 5.12 10.59
CA ALA A 180 4.17 4.95 9.74
C ALA A 180 4.28 5.65 8.38
N ILE A 181 5.01 6.76 8.28
CA ILE A 181 5.34 7.37 6.98
C ILE A 181 6.14 6.40 6.13
N GLY A 182 7.24 5.86 6.67
CA GLY A 182 8.06 4.89 5.96
C GLY A 182 7.31 3.60 5.62
N CYS A 183 6.41 3.16 6.51
CA CYS A 183 5.60 1.98 6.27
C CYS A 183 4.72 2.15 5.03
N ASN A 184 3.90 3.20 4.98
CA ASN A 184 2.96 3.31 3.87
C ASN A 184 3.60 3.79 2.57
N TRP A 185 4.76 4.44 2.64
CA TRP A 185 5.58 4.64 1.45
C TRP A 185 5.92 3.29 0.80
N LEU A 186 6.43 2.33 1.58
CA LEU A 186 6.77 0.99 1.07
C LEU A 186 5.55 0.18 0.65
N VAL A 187 4.42 0.28 1.35
CA VAL A 187 3.16 -0.39 0.96
C VAL A 187 2.63 0.14 -0.37
N CYS A 188 2.61 1.46 -0.55
CA CYS A 188 2.16 2.06 -1.81
C CYS A 188 3.14 1.80 -2.94
N LEU A 189 4.45 1.80 -2.66
CA LEU A 189 5.47 1.39 -3.63
C LEU A 189 5.29 -0.08 -4.05
N ALA A 190 4.97 -0.98 -3.12
CA ALA A 190 4.61 -2.36 -3.45
C ALA A 190 3.41 -2.42 -4.38
N ALA A 191 2.32 -1.69 -4.08
CA ALA A 191 1.14 -1.64 -4.94
C ALA A 191 1.47 -1.07 -6.33
N TYR A 192 2.32 -0.05 -6.41
CA TYR A 192 2.81 0.53 -7.65
C TYR A 192 3.61 -0.50 -8.48
N LEU A 193 4.63 -1.13 -7.89
CA LEU A 193 5.42 -2.17 -8.57
C LEU A 193 4.56 -3.39 -8.95
N GLY A 194 3.57 -3.72 -8.12
CA GLY A 194 2.58 -4.75 -8.39
C GLY A 194 1.57 -4.41 -9.50
N LEU A 195 1.46 -3.14 -9.91
CA LEU A 195 0.72 -2.72 -11.10
C LEU A 195 1.60 -2.63 -12.34
N ALA A 196 2.91 -2.48 -12.16
CA ALA A 196 3.86 -2.52 -13.27
C ALA A 196 3.97 -3.92 -13.90
N GLY A 197 3.76 -4.99 -13.11
CA GLY A 197 3.78 -6.36 -13.60
C GLY A 197 2.55 -6.73 -14.46
N ARG A 198 2.77 -7.48 -15.55
CA ARG A 198 1.69 -7.96 -16.45
C ARG A 198 1.16 -9.36 -16.12
N ASP A 199 1.91 -10.16 -15.35
CA ASP A 199 1.52 -11.52 -14.95
C ASP A 199 1.44 -11.66 -13.42
N LEU A 200 0.78 -12.72 -12.94
CA LEU A 200 0.56 -12.91 -11.50
C LEU A 200 1.87 -12.96 -10.69
N MET A 201 2.92 -13.62 -11.23
CA MET A 201 4.18 -13.80 -10.53
C MET A 201 4.98 -12.49 -10.48
N SER A 202 5.09 -11.75 -11.60
CA SER A 202 5.77 -10.45 -11.59
C SER A 202 5.09 -9.46 -10.65
N ARG A 203 3.75 -9.43 -10.62
CA ARG A 203 2.98 -8.59 -9.68
C ARG A 203 3.23 -9.01 -8.24
N ALA A 204 3.20 -10.31 -7.93
CA ALA A 204 3.48 -10.83 -6.61
C ALA A 204 4.90 -10.46 -6.13
N MET A 205 5.91 -10.68 -6.97
CA MET A 205 7.31 -10.37 -6.65
C MET A 205 7.59 -8.87 -6.53
N GLY A 206 6.94 -8.04 -7.36
CA GLY A 206 7.01 -6.58 -7.25
C GLY A 206 6.46 -6.06 -5.92
N MET A 207 5.38 -6.68 -5.42
CA MET A 207 4.84 -6.39 -4.09
C MET A 207 5.68 -6.97 -2.95
N TRP A 208 6.34 -8.10 -3.17
CA TRP A 208 6.97 -8.89 -2.11
C TRP A 208 8.07 -8.12 -1.38
N TRP A 209 9.00 -7.53 -2.14
CA TRP A 209 10.20 -6.93 -1.57
C TRP A 209 9.95 -5.66 -0.75
N PRO A 210 9.16 -4.67 -1.21
CA PRO A 210 8.92 -3.49 -0.38
C PRO A 210 8.12 -3.84 0.89
N VAL A 211 7.21 -4.82 0.81
CA VAL A 211 6.48 -5.31 1.99
C VAL A 211 7.41 -6.01 2.98
N PHE A 212 8.28 -6.89 2.49
CA PHE A 212 9.31 -7.53 3.29
C PHE A 212 10.19 -6.48 4.01
N CYS A 213 10.62 -5.43 3.29
CA CYS A 213 11.44 -4.36 3.83
C CYS A 213 10.76 -3.63 5.01
N PHE A 214 9.49 -3.24 4.91
CA PHE A 214 8.86 -2.55 6.05
C PHE A 214 8.61 -3.49 7.23
N ALA A 215 8.30 -4.76 6.96
CA ALA A 215 8.08 -5.77 7.98
C ALA A 215 9.36 -6.04 8.79
N ILE A 216 10.49 -6.26 8.10
CA ILE A 216 11.79 -6.52 8.77
C ILE A 216 12.33 -5.28 9.48
N LEU A 217 12.03 -4.07 9.02
CA LEU A 217 12.35 -2.84 9.73
C LEU A 217 11.46 -2.63 10.97
N GLY A 218 10.28 -3.25 11.02
CA GLY A 218 9.33 -3.11 12.13
C GLY A 218 8.59 -1.78 12.09
N LEU A 219 8.25 -1.30 10.90
CA LEU A 219 7.51 -0.05 10.72
C LEU A 219 6.02 -0.19 11.12
N ASP A 220 5.36 0.93 11.38
CA ASP A 220 4.00 0.97 11.90
C ASP A 220 2.93 1.05 10.79
N HIS A 221 2.15 -0.01 10.66
CA HIS A 221 1.06 -0.11 9.70
C HIS A 221 -0.28 -0.07 10.42
N VAL A 222 -1.12 0.93 10.13
CA VAL A 222 -2.39 1.15 10.84
C VAL A 222 -3.30 -0.09 10.80
N VAL A 223 -3.52 -0.71 9.63
CA VAL A 223 -4.39 -1.90 9.50
C VAL A 223 -3.82 -3.14 10.21
N VAL A 224 -2.52 -3.36 10.18
CA VAL A 224 -1.89 -4.48 10.88
C VAL A 224 -2.00 -4.30 12.40
N ASN A 225 -1.88 -3.05 12.85
CA ASN A 225 -2.11 -2.68 14.24
C ASN A 225 -3.61 -2.77 14.63
N MET A 226 -4.56 -2.85 13.68
CA MET A 226 -5.97 -3.19 13.94
C MET A 226 -6.19 -4.65 14.32
N PHE A 227 -5.21 -5.53 14.06
CA PHE A 227 -5.22 -6.91 14.55
C PHE A 227 -4.37 -7.05 15.82
N TYR A 228 -3.08 -6.69 15.75
CA TYR A 228 -2.14 -6.96 16.85
C TYR A 228 -2.51 -6.30 18.17
N ILE A 229 -2.89 -5.02 18.14
CA ILE A 229 -3.11 -4.28 19.38
C ILE A 229 -4.40 -4.73 20.06
N PRO A 230 -5.55 -4.87 19.36
CA PRO A 230 -6.73 -5.48 19.94
C PRO A 230 -6.48 -6.90 20.47
N PHE A 231 -5.64 -7.69 19.79
CA PHE A 231 -5.29 -9.03 20.28
C PHE A 231 -4.42 -9.00 21.55
N GLY A 232 -3.51 -8.03 21.67
CA GLY A 232 -2.79 -7.80 22.94
C GLY A 232 -3.71 -7.33 24.07
N ILE A 233 -4.69 -6.49 23.77
CA ILE A 233 -5.71 -6.06 24.75
C ILE A 233 -6.53 -7.27 25.21
N TRP A 234 -6.93 -8.15 24.30
CA TRP A 234 -7.61 -9.42 24.61
C TRP A 234 -6.79 -10.28 25.57
N HIS A 235 -5.47 -10.34 25.36
CA HIS A 235 -4.53 -11.05 26.23
C HIS A 235 -3.97 -10.22 27.40
N HIS A 236 -4.61 -9.09 27.73
CA HIS A 236 -4.27 -8.26 28.89
C HIS A 236 -2.80 -7.79 28.93
N THR A 237 -2.23 -7.38 27.79
CA THR A 237 -0.88 -6.82 27.76
C THR A 237 -0.71 -5.67 28.75
N PRO A 238 0.27 -5.73 29.67
CA PRO A 238 0.48 -4.68 30.67
C PRO A 238 0.72 -3.30 30.04
N GLY A 239 0.07 -2.27 30.60
CA GLY A 239 0.23 -0.89 30.15
C GLY A 239 -0.49 -0.54 28.84
N VAL A 240 -1.16 -1.50 28.19
CA VAL A 240 -1.89 -1.25 26.93
C VAL A 240 -3.38 -1.17 27.22
N THR A 241 -3.95 0.01 27.00
CA THR A 241 -5.38 0.28 27.14
C THR A 241 -5.99 0.68 25.80
N VAL A 242 -7.32 0.64 25.69
CA VAL A 242 -8.03 1.16 24.50
C VAL A 242 -7.72 2.64 24.28
N GLY A 243 -7.63 3.43 25.36
CA GLY A 243 -7.26 4.84 25.29
C GLY A 243 -5.85 5.06 24.75
N LEU A 244 -4.87 4.29 25.24
CA LEU A 244 -3.49 4.34 24.73
C LEU A 244 -3.44 3.93 23.25
N TYR A 245 -4.14 2.86 22.89
CA TYR A 245 -4.23 2.37 21.52
C TYR A 245 -4.78 3.43 20.56
N ILE A 246 -5.83 4.16 20.95
CA ILE A 246 -6.38 5.23 20.11
C ILE A 246 -5.39 6.40 20.01
N TRP A 247 -4.94 6.92 21.15
CA TRP A 247 -4.11 8.14 21.22
C TRP A 247 -2.71 7.96 20.60
N LYS A 248 -2.02 6.88 20.98
CA LYS A 248 -0.62 6.63 20.66
C LYS A 248 -0.44 5.58 19.57
N GLY A 249 -1.45 4.75 19.31
CA GLY A 249 -1.42 3.77 18.23
C GLY A 249 -2.04 4.29 16.94
N ILE A 250 -3.37 4.38 16.92
CA ILE A 250 -4.16 4.66 15.72
C ILE A 250 -3.89 6.05 15.16
N ILE A 251 -3.97 7.11 15.96
CA ILE A 251 -3.83 8.49 15.45
C ILE A 251 -2.48 8.72 14.74
N PRO A 252 -1.31 8.49 15.38
CA PRO A 252 -0.03 8.72 14.71
C PRO A 252 0.19 7.78 13.53
N SER A 253 -0.20 6.50 13.64
CA SER A 253 -0.03 5.56 12.53
C SER A 253 -0.92 5.91 11.32
N LEU A 254 -2.17 6.32 11.56
CA LEU A 254 -3.09 6.77 10.52
C LEU A 254 -2.54 7.99 9.78
N LEU A 255 -2.13 9.03 10.51
CA LEU A 255 -1.59 10.26 9.91
C LEU A 255 -0.29 9.98 9.14
N GLY A 256 0.62 9.22 9.73
CA GLY A 256 1.87 8.85 9.09
C GLY A 256 1.63 8.03 7.83
N ASN A 257 0.72 7.05 7.87
CA ASN A 257 0.38 6.26 6.70
C ASN A 257 -0.26 7.13 5.59
N VAL A 258 -1.16 8.06 5.90
CA VAL A 258 -1.73 8.98 4.87
C VAL A 258 -0.63 9.78 4.17
N ILE A 259 0.32 10.34 4.93
CA ILE A 259 1.44 11.12 4.39
C ILE A 259 2.38 10.23 3.56
N GLY A 260 2.73 9.05 4.06
CA GLY A 260 3.64 8.11 3.38
C GLY A 260 3.09 7.61 2.05
N GLY A 261 1.82 7.20 2.01
CA GLY A 261 1.21 6.65 0.79
C GLY A 261 0.77 7.73 -0.19
N GLY A 262 0.00 8.71 0.29
CA GLY A 262 -0.53 9.78 -0.54
C GLY A 262 0.53 10.78 -0.99
N GLY A 263 1.45 11.16 -0.10
CA GLY A 263 2.51 12.14 -0.39
C GLY A 263 3.74 11.51 -1.05
N PHE A 264 4.48 10.67 -0.31
CA PHE A 264 5.79 10.16 -0.75
C PHE A 264 5.71 9.13 -1.89
N CYS A 265 4.53 8.56 -2.15
CA CYS A 265 4.33 7.66 -3.28
C CYS A 265 3.39 8.28 -4.32
N GLY A 266 2.11 8.47 -4.02
CA GLY A 266 1.12 8.95 -4.98
C GLY A 266 1.45 10.30 -5.60
N MET A 267 1.64 11.33 -4.78
CA MET A 267 1.97 12.68 -5.25
C MET A 267 3.35 12.73 -5.91
N PHE A 268 4.34 12.00 -5.37
CA PHE A 268 5.68 11.91 -5.95
C PHE A 268 5.65 11.34 -7.38
N TYR A 269 5.05 10.16 -7.58
CA TYR A 269 4.98 9.54 -8.91
C TYR A 269 4.09 10.33 -9.88
N TYR A 270 2.99 10.92 -9.39
CA TYR A 270 2.17 11.83 -10.20
C TYR A 270 2.98 13.03 -10.69
N PHE A 271 3.72 13.70 -9.79
CA PHE A 271 4.52 14.87 -10.14
C PHE A 271 5.64 14.53 -11.12
N MET A 272 6.31 13.40 -10.91
CA MET A 272 7.42 12.95 -11.75
C MET A 272 7.00 12.58 -13.17
N TYR A 273 5.80 12.00 -13.34
CA TYR A 273 5.45 11.33 -14.60
C TYR A 273 4.15 11.80 -15.24
N LEU A 274 3.20 12.44 -14.53
CA LEU A 274 1.91 12.84 -15.12
C LEU A 274 1.66 14.35 -15.08
N HIS A 275 2.37 15.10 -14.24
CA HIS A 275 2.20 16.54 -14.17
C HIS A 275 2.65 17.21 -15.48
N ASN A 276 1.75 17.97 -16.10
CA ASN A 276 1.94 18.61 -17.41
C ASN A 276 2.31 17.64 -18.55
N GLN A 277 1.89 16.38 -18.44
CA GLN A 277 2.03 15.41 -19.51
C GLN A 277 0.73 15.25 -20.29
N ASP A 278 0.87 14.95 -21.58
CA ASP A 278 -0.25 14.55 -22.41
C ASP A 278 -0.90 13.27 -21.88
N PRO A 279 -2.18 13.02 -22.18
CA PRO A 279 -2.84 11.77 -21.85
C PRO A 279 -2.02 10.56 -22.27
N VAL A 280 -1.97 9.57 -21.37
CA VAL A 280 -1.13 8.38 -21.55
C VAL A 280 -2.04 7.19 -21.88
N PRO A 281 -1.88 6.56 -23.06
CA PRO A 281 -2.61 5.35 -23.36
C PRO A 281 -2.02 4.17 -22.59
N ILE A 282 -2.87 3.26 -22.13
CA ILE A 282 -2.45 1.98 -21.55
C ILE A 282 -2.90 0.90 -22.52
N ASP A 283 -1.94 0.13 -23.06
CA ASP A 283 -2.19 -0.88 -24.10
C ASP A 283 -3.01 -0.31 -25.29
N GLY A 284 -2.69 0.92 -25.69
CA GLY A 284 -3.37 1.64 -26.78
C GLY A 284 -4.72 2.28 -26.41
N ILE A 285 -5.17 2.17 -25.15
CA ILE A 285 -6.47 2.66 -24.70
C ILE A 285 -6.30 3.89 -23.81
N TYR A 286 -6.86 5.03 -24.24
CA TYR A 286 -6.95 6.26 -23.45
C TYR A 286 -8.07 6.19 -22.40
N PHE A 287 -7.90 6.92 -21.30
CA PHE A 287 -8.97 7.04 -20.31
C PHE A 287 -10.09 7.94 -20.85
N PRO A 288 -11.38 7.59 -20.70
CA PRO A 288 -12.47 8.33 -21.33
C PRO A 288 -12.51 9.83 -21.01
N ALA A 289 -12.17 10.22 -19.77
CA ALA A 289 -12.16 11.63 -19.38
C ALA A 289 -11.01 12.43 -20.02
N ASP A 290 -9.98 11.76 -20.53
CA ASP A 290 -8.85 12.41 -21.20
C ASP A 290 -9.08 12.59 -22.70
N LEU A 291 -9.98 11.80 -23.31
CA LEU A 291 -10.37 11.95 -24.71
C LEU A 291 -10.98 13.34 -24.99
N ALA A 292 -11.82 13.83 -24.07
CA ALA A 292 -12.40 15.17 -24.17
C ALA A 292 -11.33 16.29 -24.23
N LYS A 293 -10.20 16.11 -23.54
CA LYS A 293 -9.08 17.06 -23.56
C LYS A 293 -8.28 17.00 -24.88
N LEU A 294 -8.22 15.83 -25.51
CA LEU A 294 -7.56 15.62 -26.81
C LEU A 294 -8.39 16.17 -27.97
N GLU A 295 -9.72 16.10 -27.86
CA GLU A 295 -10.66 16.65 -28.86
C GLU A 295 -10.63 18.19 -28.88
N GLU A 296 -10.43 18.85 -27.74
CA GLU A 296 -10.27 20.32 -27.66
C GLU A 296 -8.88 20.82 -28.12
N GLY A 297 -7.85 19.97 -28.09
CA GLY A 297 -6.44 20.34 -28.34
C GLY A 297 -5.90 20.04 -29.75
N GLY A 298 -6.61 19.26 -30.56
CA GLY A 298 -6.21 18.90 -31.92
C GLY A 298 -5.26 17.69 -31.99
N ALA A 299 -5.77 16.62 -32.62
CA ALA A 299 -5.13 15.35 -32.96
C ALA A 299 -4.55 14.53 -31.77
N LEU A 300 -5.03 13.28 -31.65
CA LEU A 300 -4.47 12.29 -30.73
C LEU A 300 -2.95 12.12 -30.97
N PRO A 301 -2.10 12.21 -29.94
CA PRO A 301 -0.74 11.73 -30.05
C PRO A 301 -0.80 10.24 -30.44
N GLN A 302 -0.20 9.89 -31.58
CA GLN A 302 0.04 8.49 -31.91
C GLN A 302 1.15 8.00 -30.99
N TYR A 303 0.77 7.39 -29.86
CA TYR A 303 1.69 6.65 -29.03
C TYR A 303 1.77 5.23 -29.59
N GLU A 304 2.85 4.89 -30.29
CA GLU A 304 3.21 3.49 -30.51
C GLU A 304 3.64 2.93 -29.14
N SER A 305 2.98 1.86 -28.72
CA SER A 305 2.87 1.40 -27.33
C SER A 305 4.16 0.86 -26.68
N ASP A 306 5.35 1.17 -27.20
CA ASP A 306 6.59 0.47 -26.85
C ASP A 306 7.78 1.38 -26.49
N GLU A 307 7.62 2.70 -26.40
CA GLU A 307 8.78 3.61 -26.39
C GLU A 307 8.70 4.79 -25.41
N TYR A 308 9.75 4.94 -24.59
CA TYR A 308 9.96 6.09 -23.69
C TYR A 308 11.01 7.01 -24.28
N VAL A 309 10.66 8.29 -24.41
CA VAL A 309 11.61 9.34 -24.82
C VAL A 309 12.20 9.98 -23.58
N VAL A 310 13.46 9.71 -23.29
CA VAL A 310 14.24 10.47 -22.29
C VAL A 310 15.03 11.55 -23.04
N THR A 311 14.72 12.82 -22.79
CA THR A 311 15.51 13.95 -23.31
C THR A 311 16.48 14.42 -22.22
N THR A 312 17.78 14.28 -22.45
CA THR A 312 18.80 14.95 -21.64
C THR A 312 18.84 16.42 -22.02
N GLN A 313 18.52 17.32 -21.07
CA GLN A 313 18.68 18.76 -21.31
C GLN A 313 20.17 19.10 -21.36
N GLU A 314 20.65 19.56 -22.51
CA GLU A 314 21.97 20.18 -22.61
C GLU A 314 21.96 21.57 -21.94
N GLN A 315 22.88 21.75 -21.00
CA GLN A 315 23.27 23.05 -20.47
C GLN A 315 23.75 23.93 -21.62
N LYS A 316 22.96 24.97 -21.97
CA LYS A 316 23.46 26.09 -22.76
C LYS A 316 24.56 26.80 -21.97
N LYS A 317 25.83 26.60 -22.33
CA LYS A 317 26.89 27.58 -22.11
C LYS A 317 27.19 28.26 -23.45
N GLN A 318 27.04 29.59 -23.42
CA GLN A 318 27.56 30.52 -24.42
C GLN A 318 29.08 30.47 -24.45
#